data_AF-A0A7X3QC63-F1
#
_entry.id   AF-A0A7X3QC63-F1
#
_cell.length_a   1.000
_cell.length_b   1.000
_cell.length_c   1.000
_cell.angle_alpha   90.00
_cell.angle_beta   90.00
_cell.angle_gamma   90.00
#
_symmetry.space_group_name_H-M   'P 1'
#
loop_
_entity.id
_entity.type
_entity.pdbx_description
1 polymer ?
#
loop_
_entity_poly.entity_id
_entity_poly.type
_entity_poly.pdbx_seq_one_letter_code
_entity_poly.pdbx_strand_id
1 'polypeptide(L)'
;MSAEDQQLELGRRAIGRYGCYSCHDIKGFEDTPPIGIELSEEGSKLLPRLDFAFVHEIPHTKVEWFRQKLREPRAFDRSRVLQPLEKLRMPNFEFSEEEITLLTTAIMSFQSDVQPVASQAPRSARHDALREGRNLVRRRNCVGCHEIEADGGDYRQLVDDPGLAPPLLTPQGAKVKPEWMYAFLRGPITIRPWLDVRMPTFDLDDGHWNDVLDYFAAVSDVVGPFRTHEAAPSPEVIRTGEELFELLRCQQCHVLDTIPEDQPTDNLAPDLRMAQERLQPDWIVDWLVEPLEIQPGTRMPMFWTEYPGSFYPQFDADAVQQIESVRDYLLTFRGGPSPLTGN
;
A
#
# COMPACT_ATOMS: atom_id res chain seq x y z
N MET A 1 -13.75 -53.06 21.24
CA MET A 1 -14.12 -51.97 20.32
C MET A 1 -14.28 -52.57 18.94
N SER A 2 -15.34 -52.21 18.24
CA SER A 2 -15.52 -52.56 16.82
C SER A 2 -14.50 -51.78 15.95
N ALA A 3 -14.31 -52.20 14.69
CA ALA A 3 -13.48 -51.45 13.75
C ALA A 3 -14.03 -50.04 13.51
N GLU A 4 -15.36 -49.89 13.52
CA GLU A 4 -16.05 -48.60 13.40
C GLU A 4 -15.76 -47.70 14.61
N ASP A 5 -15.83 -48.25 15.83
CA ASP A 5 -15.51 -47.50 17.05
C ASP A 5 -14.05 -47.01 17.03
N GLN A 6 -13.13 -47.85 16.54
CA GLN A 6 -11.72 -47.48 16.40
C GLN A 6 -11.52 -46.36 15.39
N GLN A 7 -12.25 -46.39 14.27
CA GLN A 7 -12.15 -45.37 13.24
C GLN A 7 -12.75 -44.03 13.69
N LEU A 8 -13.88 -44.06 14.40
CA LEU A 8 -14.47 -42.88 15.02
C LEU A 8 -13.55 -42.25 16.06
N GLU A 9 -12.92 -43.08 16.91
CA GLU A 9 -11.94 -42.63 17.89
C GLU A 9 -10.70 -42.00 17.22
N LEU A 10 -10.18 -42.60 16.15
CA LEU A 10 -9.07 -42.04 15.38
C LEU A 10 -9.45 -40.69 14.74
N GLY A 11 -10.67 -40.57 14.19
CA GLY A 11 -11.19 -39.33 13.65
C GLY A 11 -11.30 -38.22 14.71
N ARG A 12 -11.86 -38.53 15.89
CA ARG A 12 -11.92 -37.58 17.02
C ARG A 12 -10.53 -37.14 17.47
N ARG A 13 -9.56 -38.07 17.54
CA ARG A 13 -8.17 -37.75 17.88
C ARG A 13 -7.51 -36.84 16.84
N ALA A 14 -7.78 -37.05 15.56
CA ALA A 14 -7.24 -36.19 14.50
C ALA A 14 -7.79 -34.76 14.61
N ILE A 15 -9.10 -34.59 14.80
CA ILE A 15 -9.73 -33.28 15.03
C ILE A 15 -9.11 -32.58 16.25
N GLY A 16 -8.96 -33.31 17.36
CA GLY A 16 -8.31 -32.82 18.58
C GLY A 16 -6.85 -32.40 18.37
N ARG A 17 -6.09 -33.18 17.59
CA ARG A 17 -4.67 -32.97 17.33
C ARG A 17 -4.40 -31.74 16.47
N TYR A 18 -5.20 -31.52 15.43
CA TYR A 18 -5.02 -30.41 14.49
C TYR A 18 -5.82 -29.16 14.87
N GLY A 19 -6.71 -29.27 15.87
CA GLY A 19 -7.46 -28.12 16.37
C GLY A 19 -8.49 -27.62 15.36
N CYS A 20 -9.08 -28.50 14.53
CA CYS A 20 -10.05 -28.09 13.50
C CYS A 20 -11.22 -27.29 14.08
N TYR A 21 -11.59 -27.58 15.33
CA TYR A 21 -12.63 -26.91 16.09
C TYR A 21 -12.31 -25.45 16.44
N SER A 22 -11.07 -24.99 16.25
CA SER A 22 -10.70 -23.58 16.45
C SER A 22 -11.18 -22.66 15.32
N CYS A 23 -11.53 -23.22 14.16
CA CYS A 23 -12.05 -22.48 13.02
C CYS A 23 -13.40 -23.03 12.49
N HIS A 24 -13.77 -24.26 12.84
CA HIS A 24 -15.00 -24.91 12.39
C HIS A 24 -15.87 -25.34 13.57
N ASP A 25 -17.18 -25.11 13.48
CA ASP A 25 -18.13 -25.67 14.44
C ASP A 25 -18.27 -27.19 14.21
N ILE A 26 -17.76 -27.99 15.16
CA ILE A 26 -17.77 -29.45 15.07
C ILE A 26 -18.50 -30.01 16.29
N LYS A 27 -19.54 -30.81 16.03
CA LYS A 27 -20.35 -31.42 17.09
C LYS A 27 -19.53 -32.24 18.08
N GLY A 28 -19.68 -31.96 19.36
CA GLY A 28 -18.96 -32.61 20.46
C GLY A 28 -17.53 -32.10 20.67
N PHE A 29 -17.19 -30.93 20.12
CA PHE A 29 -15.94 -30.21 20.37
C PHE A 29 -16.16 -28.76 20.80
N GLU A 30 -17.41 -28.34 21.04
CA GLU A 30 -17.82 -26.96 21.32
C GLU A 30 -17.13 -26.36 22.55
N ASP A 31 -16.89 -27.19 23.57
CA ASP A 31 -16.22 -26.79 24.82
C ASP A 31 -14.71 -27.08 24.81
N THR A 32 -14.12 -27.44 23.66
CA THR A 32 -12.70 -27.82 23.59
C THR A 32 -11.82 -26.57 23.59
N PRO A 33 -10.81 -26.46 24.48
CA PRO A 33 -9.95 -25.30 24.51
C PRO A 33 -9.13 -25.16 23.22
N PRO A 34 -8.83 -23.92 22.78
CA PRO A 34 -8.01 -23.66 21.60
C PRO A 34 -6.68 -24.43 21.62
N ILE A 35 -6.20 -24.79 20.42
CA ILE A 35 -4.95 -25.53 20.26
C ILE A 35 -3.71 -24.68 20.58
N GLY A 36 -3.79 -23.39 20.28
CA GLY A 36 -2.75 -22.39 20.54
C GLY A 36 -2.82 -21.85 21.95
N ILE A 37 -1.71 -21.28 22.40
CA ILE A 37 -1.68 -20.48 23.62
C ILE A 37 -2.16 -19.06 23.31
N GLU A 38 -2.73 -18.40 24.32
CA GLU A 38 -3.01 -16.97 24.30
C GLU A 38 -1.69 -16.18 24.17
N LEU A 39 -1.64 -15.15 23.32
CA LEU A 39 -0.41 -14.42 23.00
C LEU A 39 -0.37 -12.97 23.53
N SER A 40 -1.48 -12.43 24.03
CA SER A 40 -1.66 -11.01 24.36
C SER A 40 -0.66 -10.48 25.39
N GLU A 41 -0.09 -11.36 26.21
CA GLU A 41 0.92 -11.01 27.22
C GLU A 41 2.20 -11.85 27.09
N GLU A 42 2.38 -12.57 25.98
CA GLU A 42 3.49 -13.53 25.83
C GLU A 42 4.86 -12.83 25.82
N GLY A 43 4.91 -11.55 25.44
CA GLY A 43 6.10 -10.69 25.55
C GLY A 43 6.54 -10.44 27.00
N SER A 44 5.64 -10.52 27.98
CA SER A 44 5.94 -10.34 29.42
C SER A 44 6.44 -11.62 30.09
N LYS A 45 6.36 -12.77 29.43
CA LYS A 45 6.81 -14.06 29.98
C LYS A 45 8.28 -14.03 30.37
N LEU A 46 8.61 -14.46 31.58
CA LEU A 46 9.99 -14.49 32.04
C LEU A 46 10.78 -15.59 31.32
N LEU A 47 12.06 -15.33 31.04
CA LEU A 47 12.95 -16.28 30.37
C LEU A 47 12.96 -17.69 31.01
N PRO A 48 12.97 -17.86 32.35
CA PRO A 48 12.93 -19.19 32.97
C PRO A 48 11.62 -19.96 32.73
N ARG A 49 10.56 -19.31 32.23
CA ARG A 49 9.29 -19.95 31.82
C ARG A 49 9.29 -20.37 30.35
N LEU A 50 10.39 -20.17 29.64
CA LEU A 50 10.60 -20.65 28.27
C LEU A 50 11.51 -21.87 28.31
N ASP A 51 10.97 -23.03 27.94
CA ASP A 51 11.72 -24.27 27.88
C ASP A 51 12.53 -24.34 26.58
N PHE A 52 13.86 -24.32 26.69
CA PHE A 52 14.77 -24.48 25.56
C PHE A 52 14.97 -25.95 25.15
N ALA A 53 14.43 -26.90 25.93
CA ALA A 53 14.66 -28.33 25.77
C ALA A 53 16.16 -28.62 25.58
N PHE A 54 16.54 -29.26 24.47
CA PHE A 54 17.92 -29.58 24.11
C PHE A 54 18.45 -28.70 22.97
N VAL A 55 17.87 -27.53 22.73
CA VAL A 55 18.33 -26.57 21.70
C VAL A 55 19.45 -25.72 22.30
N HIS A 56 20.69 -26.02 21.94
CA HIS A 56 21.90 -25.39 22.47
C HIS A 56 22.62 -24.50 21.45
N GLU A 57 22.16 -24.51 20.20
CA GLU A 57 22.75 -23.82 19.06
C GLU A 57 22.35 -22.34 18.97
N ILE A 58 21.40 -21.90 19.82
CA ILE A 58 20.92 -20.52 19.88
C ILE A 58 21.29 -19.87 21.21
N PRO A 59 21.48 -18.53 21.26
CA PRO A 59 21.55 -17.81 22.53
C PRO A 59 20.28 -18.03 23.35
N HIS A 60 20.43 -18.33 24.65
CA HIS A 60 19.29 -18.53 25.56
C HIS A 60 18.69 -17.20 26.01
N THR A 61 18.06 -16.50 25.06
CA THR A 61 17.34 -15.25 25.28
C THR A 61 15.88 -15.40 24.86
N LYS A 62 15.02 -14.50 25.35
CA LYS A 62 13.59 -14.51 25.01
C LYS A 62 13.38 -14.37 23.50
N VAL A 63 14.06 -13.40 22.90
CA VAL A 63 13.96 -13.09 21.47
C VAL A 63 14.35 -14.30 20.64
N GLU A 64 15.50 -14.92 20.94
CA GLU A 64 15.96 -16.09 20.17
C GLU A 64 15.08 -17.32 20.38
N TRP A 65 14.47 -17.49 21.55
CA TRP A 65 13.50 -18.56 21.76
C TRP A 65 12.29 -18.42 20.81
N PHE A 66 11.71 -17.21 20.70
CA PHE A 66 10.58 -16.98 19.79
C PHE A 66 11.00 -17.06 18.31
N ARG A 67 12.17 -16.54 17.95
CA ARG A 67 12.72 -16.69 16.58
C ARG A 67 12.88 -18.16 16.20
N GLN A 68 13.49 -18.97 17.08
CA GLN A 68 13.62 -20.41 16.85
C GLN A 68 12.26 -21.10 16.80
N LYS A 69 11.31 -20.69 17.64
CA LYS A 69 9.96 -21.26 17.66
C LYS A 69 9.20 -21.00 16.36
N LEU A 70 9.36 -19.82 15.77
CA LEU A 70 8.75 -19.46 14.48
C LEU A 70 9.46 -20.16 13.31
N ARG A 71 10.80 -20.25 13.35
CA ARG A 71 11.62 -20.89 12.31
C ARG A 71 11.43 -22.40 12.24
N GLU A 72 11.55 -23.06 13.39
CA GLU A 72 11.49 -24.51 13.47
C GLU A 72 10.78 -24.95 14.77
N PRO A 73 9.44 -24.87 14.82
CA PRO A 73 8.69 -25.08 16.05
C PRO A 73 8.87 -26.46 16.69
N ARG A 74 9.23 -27.47 15.88
CA ARG A 74 9.44 -28.87 16.28
C ARG A 74 10.88 -29.17 16.73
N ALA A 75 11.81 -28.22 16.65
CA ALA A 75 13.18 -28.40 17.13
C ALA A 75 13.22 -28.78 18.63
N PHE A 76 12.26 -28.28 19.42
CA PHE A 76 12.15 -28.53 20.86
C PHE A 76 11.66 -29.95 21.23
N ASP A 77 11.24 -30.76 20.26
CA ASP A 77 10.95 -32.20 20.46
C ASP A 77 12.19 -33.07 20.22
N ARG A 78 13.25 -32.52 19.60
CA ARG A 78 14.46 -33.28 19.28
C ARG A 78 15.10 -33.81 20.57
N SER A 79 15.58 -35.04 20.50
CA SER A 79 16.22 -35.74 21.63
C SER A 79 15.33 -35.96 22.86
N ARG A 80 14.00 -35.80 22.73
CA ARG A 80 13.02 -36.16 23.76
C ARG A 80 12.31 -37.46 23.41
N VAL A 81 12.02 -38.27 24.42
CA VAL A 81 11.19 -39.47 24.27
C VAL A 81 9.73 -39.08 24.49
N LEU A 82 8.99 -38.88 23.39
CA LEU A 82 7.60 -38.44 23.39
C LEU A 82 6.72 -39.41 22.61
N GLN A 83 5.52 -39.70 23.13
CA GLN A 83 4.47 -40.39 22.38
C GLN A 83 3.99 -39.53 21.20
N PRO A 84 3.44 -40.12 20.13
CA PRO A 84 3.01 -39.37 18.94
C PRO A 84 2.09 -38.17 19.22
N LEU A 85 1.20 -38.28 20.21
CA LEU A 85 0.25 -37.22 20.57
C LEU A 85 0.85 -36.14 21.50
N GLU A 86 2.01 -36.40 22.11
CA GLU A 86 2.70 -35.47 23.02
C GLU A 86 3.63 -34.50 22.28
N LYS A 87 3.95 -34.80 21.02
CA LYS A 87 4.78 -33.93 20.16
C LYS A 87 4.16 -32.55 19.99
N LEU A 88 4.96 -31.53 19.74
CA LEU A 88 4.50 -30.17 19.50
C LEU A 88 3.57 -30.08 18.27
N ARG A 89 2.52 -29.26 18.41
CA ARG A 89 1.41 -29.14 17.44
C ARG A 89 1.62 -28.05 16.39
N MET A 90 2.33 -26.98 16.76
CA MET A 90 2.55 -25.82 15.90
C MET A 90 3.14 -26.25 14.55
N PRO A 91 2.47 -25.95 13.42
CA PRO A 91 3.00 -26.18 12.08
C PRO A 91 4.27 -25.38 11.83
N ASN A 92 5.12 -25.86 10.93
CA ASN A 92 6.11 -24.98 10.32
C ASN A 92 5.40 -24.20 9.21
N PHE A 93 5.38 -22.88 9.32
CA PHE A 93 4.79 -21.99 8.32
C PHE A 93 5.79 -21.58 7.25
N GLU A 94 7.07 -21.99 7.38
CA GLU A 94 8.15 -21.63 6.45
C GLU A 94 8.32 -20.11 6.30
N PHE A 95 8.16 -19.38 7.41
CA PHE A 95 8.35 -17.94 7.45
C PHE A 95 9.76 -17.55 7.00
N SER A 96 9.85 -16.49 6.20
CA SER A 96 11.09 -15.81 5.85
C SER A 96 11.76 -15.17 7.08
N GLU A 97 13.03 -14.82 6.96
CA GLU A 97 13.77 -14.11 8.02
C GLU A 97 13.13 -12.78 8.40
N GLU A 98 12.57 -12.08 7.42
CA GLU A 98 11.86 -10.83 7.62
C GLU A 98 10.58 -11.05 8.42
N GLU A 99 9.75 -12.02 8.01
CA GLU A 99 8.52 -12.36 8.73
C GLU A 99 8.80 -12.84 10.16
N ILE A 100 9.83 -13.66 10.38
CA ILE A 100 10.25 -14.09 11.72
C ILE A 100 10.62 -12.86 12.56
N THR A 101 11.30 -11.89 11.98
CA THR A 101 11.71 -10.65 12.66
C THR A 101 10.50 -9.78 13.00
N LEU A 102 9.56 -9.61 12.07
CA LEU A 102 8.32 -8.85 12.29
C LEU A 102 7.42 -9.52 13.35
N LEU A 103 7.20 -10.83 13.24
CA LEU A 103 6.39 -11.60 14.19
C LEU A 103 7.03 -11.62 15.58
N THR A 104 8.34 -11.79 15.67
CA THR A 104 9.03 -11.72 16.97
C THR A 104 8.90 -10.33 17.57
N THR A 105 9.06 -9.27 16.78
CA THR A 105 8.86 -7.89 17.23
C THR A 105 7.44 -7.68 17.75
N ALA A 106 6.43 -8.18 17.04
CA ALA A 106 5.03 -8.13 17.47
C ALA A 106 4.80 -8.90 18.78
N ILE A 107 5.28 -10.14 18.90
CA ILE A 107 5.17 -10.94 20.13
C ILE A 107 5.87 -10.23 21.30
N MET A 108 7.03 -9.62 21.08
CA MET A 108 7.73 -8.83 22.10
C MET A 108 6.98 -7.57 22.51
N SER A 109 6.08 -7.05 21.67
CA SER A 109 5.22 -5.91 21.98
C SER A 109 3.99 -6.28 22.84
N PHE A 110 3.63 -7.56 22.89
CA PHE A 110 2.50 -8.08 23.67
C PHE A 110 2.86 -8.15 25.15
N GLN A 111 2.88 -6.97 25.79
CA GLN A 111 3.23 -6.77 27.19
C GLN A 111 1.97 -6.60 28.04
N SER A 112 1.96 -7.20 29.23
CA SER A 112 0.93 -6.98 30.26
C SER A 112 1.04 -5.57 30.87
N ASP A 113 2.26 -5.02 30.92
CA ASP A 113 2.54 -3.73 31.54
C ASP A 113 2.49 -2.58 30.53
N VAL A 114 1.88 -1.47 30.95
CA VAL A 114 1.92 -0.22 30.20
C VAL A 114 3.37 0.28 30.11
N GLN A 115 3.89 0.39 28.89
CA GLN A 115 5.25 0.85 28.68
C GLN A 115 5.41 2.33 29.08
N PRO A 116 6.53 2.70 29.71
CA PRO A 116 6.80 4.10 30.07
C PRO A 116 6.66 5.01 28.84
N VAL A 117 6.12 6.22 29.04
CA VAL A 117 5.96 7.21 27.95
C VAL A 117 7.28 7.49 27.23
N ALA A 118 8.40 7.49 27.97
CA ALA A 118 9.74 7.67 27.40
C ALA A 118 10.18 6.54 26.44
N SER A 119 9.56 5.36 26.53
CA SER A 119 9.80 4.22 25.64
C SER A 119 8.84 4.19 24.44
N GLN A 120 7.83 5.08 24.41
CA GLN A 120 6.90 5.17 23.29
C GLN A 120 7.52 5.99 22.15
N ALA A 121 7.17 5.63 20.91
CA ALA A 121 7.57 6.42 19.76
C ALA A 121 7.05 7.87 19.91
N PRO A 122 7.87 8.90 19.62
CA PRO A 122 7.42 10.28 19.66
C PRO A 122 6.20 10.47 18.78
N ARG A 123 5.12 11.01 19.36
CA ARG A 123 3.90 11.29 18.61
C ARG A 123 4.04 12.62 17.88
N SER A 124 3.66 12.61 16.61
CA SER A 124 3.46 13.80 15.79
C SER A 124 2.23 13.57 14.91
N ALA A 125 1.61 14.63 14.42
CA ALA A 125 0.48 14.50 13.50
C ALA A 125 0.82 13.61 12.29
N ARG A 126 2.02 13.79 11.73
CA ARG A 126 2.55 12.93 10.65
C ARG A 126 2.68 11.47 11.07
N HIS A 127 3.29 11.21 12.23
CA HIS A 127 3.51 9.83 12.68
C HIS A 127 2.18 9.11 12.96
N ASP A 128 1.21 9.82 13.53
CA ASP A 128 -0.12 9.27 13.78
C ASP A 128 -0.87 8.99 12.46
N ALA A 129 -0.80 9.89 11.47
CA ALA A 129 -1.36 9.69 10.13
C ALA A 129 -0.73 8.48 9.40
N LEU A 130 0.60 8.33 9.48
CA LEU A 130 1.30 7.16 8.91
C LEU A 130 0.84 5.86 9.57
N ARG A 131 0.71 5.84 10.89
CA ARG A 131 0.31 4.64 11.63
C ARG A 131 -1.13 4.23 11.34
N GLU A 132 -2.08 5.16 11.44
CA GLU A 132 -3.50 4.86 11.19
C GLU A 132 -3.75 4.55 9.70
N GLY A 133 -3.14 5.33 8.82
CA GLY A 133 -3.19 5.15 7.38
C GLY A 133 -2.73 3.78 6.90
N ARG A 134 -1.50 3.36 7.28
CA ARG A 134 -0.96 2.04 6.93
C ARG A 134 -1.86 0.90 7.40
N ASN A 135 -2.43 1.02 8.61
CA ASN A 135 -3.38 0.04 9.12
C ASN A 135 -4.66 0.01 8.28
N LEU A 136 -5.22 1.17 7.95
CA LEU A 136 -6.47 1.27 7.21
C LEU A 136 -6.30 0.74 5.77
N VAL A 137 -5.28 1.17 5.03
CA VAL A 137 -5.06 0.73 3.64
C VAL A 137 -4.77 -0.76 3.55
N ARG A 138 -4.07 -1.35 4.53
CA ARG A 138 -3.87 -2.80 4.61
C ARG A 138 -5.16 -3.54 4.97
N ARG A 139 -5.91 -3.08 5.98
CA ARG A 139 -7.18 -3.73 6.39
C ARG A 139 -8.26 -3.69 5.31
N ARG A 140 -8.26 -2.65 4.47
CA ARG A 140 -9.14 -2.54 3.30
C ARG A 140 -8.54 -3.14 2.03
N ASN A 141 -7.37 -3.77 2.14
CA ASN A 141 -6.65 -4.46 1.07
C ASN A 141 -6.36 -3.57 -0.16
N CYS A 142 -6.13 -2.27 0.04
CA CYS A 142 -5.69 -1.37 -1.02
C CYS A 142 -4.39 -1.87 -1.66
N VAL A 143 -3.50 -2.41 -0.82
CA VAL A 143 -2.19 -2.95 -1.21
C VAL A 143 -2.27 -4.19 -2.10
N GLY A 144 -3.41 -4.90 -2.14
CA GLY A 144 -3.58 -6.04 -3.05
C GLY A 144 -3.62 -5.62 -4.52
N CYS A 145 -4.09 -4.40 -4.81
CA CYS A 145 -4.14 -3.84 -6.16
C CYS A 145 -3.07 -2.78 -6.39
N HIS A 146 -2.79 -1.95 -5.39
CA HIS A 146 -1.92 -0.79 -5.49
C HIS A 146 -0.60 -1.02 -4.75
N GLU A 147 0.51 -0.57 -5.33
CA GLU A 147 1.75 -0.45 -4.56
C GLU A 147 1.71 0.85 -3.72
N ILE A 148 2.08 0.75 -2.45
CA ILE A 148 2.13 1.86 -1.50
C ILE A 148 3.38 1.70 -0.63
N GLU A 149 4.25 2.70 -0.58
CA GLU A 149 5.50 2.64 0.21
C GLU A 149 6.35 1.38 -0.10
N ALA A 150 6.42 0.98 -1.38
CA ALA A 150 7.07 -0.25 -1.87
C ALA A 150 6.48 -1.57 -1.31
N ASP A 151 5.24 -1.53 -0.83
CA ASP A 151 4.48 -2.69 -0.34
C ASP A 151 3.24 -2.94 -1.22
N GLY A 152 2.96 -4.23 -1.47
CA GLY A 152 1.80 -4.68 -2.24
C GLY A 152 1.99 -4.60 -3.76
N GLY A 153 0.91 -4.26 -4.46
CA GLY A 153 0.86 -4.21 -5.92
C GLY A 153 0.72 -5.58 -6.59
N ASP A 154 0.18 -6.58 -5.90
CA ASP A 154 0.09 -7.98 -6.39
C ASP A 154 -0.62 -8.08 -7.75
N TYR A 155 -1.61 -7.22 -8.01
CA TYR A 155 -2.30 -7.18 -9.30
C TYR A 155 -1.37 -6.93 -10.48
N ARG A 156 -0.24 -6.24 -10.28
CA ARG A 156 0.75 -5.97 -11.33
C ARG A 156 1.35 -7.27 -11.90
N GLN A 157 1.37 -8.36 -11.13
CA GLN A 157 1.83 -9.67 -11.57
C GLN A 157 0.82 -10.42 -12.44
N LEU A 158 -0.44 -9.94 -12.47
CA LEU A 158 -1.55 -10.56 -13.20
C LEU A 158 -1.76 -9.95 -14.59
N VAL A 159 -1.02 -8.90 -14.95
CA VAL A 159 -1.11 -8.20 -16.22
C VAL A 159 0.20 -8.31 -16.99
N ASP A 160 0.11 -8.52 -18.31
CA ASP A 160 1.29 -8.63 -19.18
C ASP A 160 1.99 -7.27 -19.37
N ASP A 161 1.21 -6.20 -19.37
CA ASP A 161 1.69 -4.83 -19.50
C ASP A 161 1.58 -4.11 -18.15
N PRO A 162 2.69 -3.66 -17.55
CA PRO A 162 2.66 -2.91 -16.29
C PRO A 162 1.92 -1.57 -16.39
N GLY A 163 1.71 -1.05 -17.60
CA GLY A 163 0.83 0.09 -17.86
C GLY A 163 -0.62 -0.23 -17.52
N LEU A 164 -1.09 -1.47 -17.62
CA LEU A 164 -2.47 -1.90 -17.33
C LEU A 164 -2.73 -2.17 -15.85
N ALA A 165 -1.73 -1.99 -14.98
CA ALA A 165 -1.92 -2.10 -13.54
C ALA A 165 -2.60 -0.83 -12.95
N PRO A 166 -3.25 -0.95 -11.78
CA PRO A 166 -3.65 0.18 -10.96
C PRO A 166 -2.46 1.13 -10.67
N PRO A 167 -2.71 2.43 -10.45
CA PRO A 167 -1.65 3.40 -10.22
C PRO A 167 -0.91 3.15 -8.91
N LEU A 168 0.38 3.51 -8.88
CA LEU A 168 1.18 3.67 -7.66
C LEU A 168 0.50 4.72 -6.75
N LEU A 169 0.24 4.38 -5.49
CA LEU A 169 -0.41 5.32 -4.57
C LEU A 169 0.55 6.10 -3.67
N THR A 170 1.83 5.72 -3.61
CA THR A 170 2.86 6.44 -2.83
C THR A 170 2.88 7.96 -3.07
N PRO A 171 2.86 8.49 -4.31
CA PRO A 171 2.96 9.93 -4.54
C PRO A 171 1.62 10.67 -4.49
N GLN A 172 0.52 10.01 -4.10
CA GLN A 172 -0.83 10.58 -4.32
C GLN A 172 -1.12 11.80 -3.44
N GLY A 173 -0.48 11.91 -2.28
CA GLY A 173 -0.61 13.08 -1.41
C GLY A 173 -0.07 14.36 -2.06
N ALA A 174 1.08 14.27 -2.72
CA ALA A 174 1.61 15.38 -3.52
C ALA A 174 0.84 15.57 -4.83
N LYS A 175 0.35 14.49 -5.44
CA LYS A 175 -0.25 14.52 -6.78
C LYS A 175 -1.63 15.13 -6.87
N VAL A 176 -2.53 14.73 -5.99
CA VAL A 176 -3.96 14.94 -6.17
C VAL A 176 -4.47 15.95 -5.15
N LYS A 177 -5.41 16.80 -5.57
CA LYS A 177 -6.09 17.73 -4.67
C LYS A 177 -6.92 16.96 -3.63
N PRO A 178 -6.83 17.29 -2.32
CA PRO A 178 -7.54 16.56 -1.26
C PRO A 178 -9.04 16.42 -1.51
N GLU A 179 -9.70 17.48 -1.97
CA GLU A 179 -11.13 17.49 -2.28
C GLU A 179 -11.49 16.54 -3.43
N TRP A 180 -10.65 16.46 -4.45
CA TRP A 180 -10.84 15.53 -5.57
C TRP A 180 -10.60 14.09 -5.12
N MET A 181 -9.54 13.85 -4.35
CA MET A 181 -9.21 12.53 -3.82
C MET A 181 -10.35 12.01 -2.94
N TYR A 182 -10.87 12.85 -2.04
CA TYR A 182 -12.02 12.54 -1.19
C TYR A 182 -13.23 12.10 -2.01
N ALA A 183 -13.61 12.90 -3.01
CA ALA A 183 -14.76 12.60 -3.86
C ALA A 183 -14.55 11.31 -4.68
N PHE A 184 -13.35 11.11 -5.22
CA PHE A 184 -13.00 9.90 -5.97
C PHE A 184 -13.05 8.63 -5.09
N LEU A 185 -12.52 8.68 -3.87
CA LEU A 185 -12.54 7.54 -2.95
C LEU A 185 -13.96 7.17 -2.51
N ARG A 186 -14.82 8.17 -2.32
CA ARG A 186 -16.25 7.99 -2.01
C ARG A 186 -17.05 7.41 -3.17
N GLY A 187 -16.71 7.78 -4.40
CA GLY A 187 -17.42 7.35 -5.60
C GLY A 187 -16.47 7.25 -6.79
N PRO A 188 -15.72 6.14 -6.94
CA PRO A 188 -14.73 6.01 -7.99
C PRO A 188 -15.36 6.12 -9.39
N ILE A 189 -14.79 6.99 -10.22
CA ILE A 189 -15.14 7.15 -11.63
C ILE A 189 -14.10 6.48 -12.53
N THR A 190 -14.45 6.24 -13.79
CA THR A 190 -13.49 5.72 -14.78
C THR A 190 -12.55 6.82 -15.26
N ILE A 191 -11.27 6.75 -14.88
CA ILE A 191 -10.21 7.63 -15.38
C ILE A 191 -9.52 7.03 -16.61
N ARG A 192 -9.40 5.70 -16.63
CA ARG A 192 -8.67 4.93 -17.65
C ARG A 192 -9.60 3.87 -18.25
N PRO A 193 -10.39 4.23 -19.28
CA PRO A 193 -11.39 3.32 -19.87
C PRO A 193 -10.82 2.01 -20.43
N TRP A 194 -9.52 1.96 -20.70
CA TRP A 194 -8.81 0.79 -21.21
C TRP A 194 -8.32 -0.19 -20.13
N LEU A 195 -8.67 0.03 -18.86
CA LEU A 195 -8.39 -0.92 -17.78
C LEU A 195 -9.59 -1.83 -17.53
N ASP A 196 -9.35 -3.14 -17.42
CA ASP A 196 -10.36 -4.10 -17.00
C ASP A 196 -10.65 -4.03 -15.49
N VAL A 197 -9.61 -3.77 -14.70
CA VAL A 197 -9.72 -3.62 -13.24
C VAL A 197 -10.45 -2.35 -12.86
N ARG A 198 -11.36 -2.47 -11.90
CA ARG A 198 -12.11 -1.34 -11.33
C ARG A 198 -11.78 -1.16 -9.87
N MET A 199 -11.72 0.09 -9.44
CA MET A 199 -11.57 0.41 -8.03
C MET A 199 -12.85 0.02 -7.27
N PRO A 200 -12.74 -0.77 -6.18
CA PRO A 200 -13.89 -1.09 -5.35
C PRO A 200 -14.46 0.16 -4.66
N THR A 201 -15.76 0.12 -4.36
CA THR A 201 -16.39 1.07 -3.44
C THR A 201 -16.25 0.56 -2.01
N PHE A 202 -15.98 1.47 -1.08
CA PHE A 202 -15.89 1.14 0.34
C PHE A 202 -16.97 1.87 1.13
N ASP A 203 -17.65 1.15 2.02
CA ASP A 203 -18.61 1.72 2.96
C ASP A 203 -17.85 2.27 4.19
N LEU A 204 -17.14 3.38 3.97
CA LEU A 204 -16.39 4.11 5.00
C LEU A 204 -17.03 5.46 5.27
N ASP A 205 -17.02 5.85 6.54
CA ASP A 205 -17.42 7.19 6.96
C ASP A 205 -16.37 8.25 6.59
N ASP A 206 -16.77 9.52 6.70
CA ASP A 206 -15.93 10.66 6.34
C ASP A 206 -14.65 10.74 7.22
N GLY A 207 -14.69 10.21 8.45
CA GLY A 207 -13.53 10.16 9.34
C GLY A 207 -12.44 9.25 8.80
N HIS A 208 -12.81 8.04 8.39
CA HIS A 208 -11.86 7.11 7.77
C HIS A 208 -11.32 7.65 6.43
N TRP A 209 -12.12 8.38 5.66
CA TRP A 209 -11.62 9.01 4.44
C TRP A 209 -10.60 10.10 4.75
N ASN A 210 -10.83 10.91 5.78
CA ASN A 210 -9.85 11.90 6.23
C ASN A 210 -8.54 11.23 6.68
N ASP A 211 -8.61 10.09 7.39
CA ASP A 211 -7.41 9.33 7.78
C ASP A 211 -6.60 8.86 6.54
N VAL A 212 -7.28 8.46 5.44
CA VAL A 212 -6.61 8.11 4.17
C VAL A 212 -5.96 9.32 3.51
N LEU A 213 -6.62 10.48 3.53
CA LEU A 213 -6.06 11.72 2.98
C LEU A 213 -4.83 12.17 3.76
N ASP A 214 -4.94 12.22 5.09
CA ASP A 214 -3.85 12.57 6.00
C ASP A 214 -2.68 11.60 5.85
N TYR A 215 -2.96 10.31 5.66
CA TYR A 215 -1.96 9.30 5.37
C TYR A 215 -1.19 9.61 4.08
N PHE A 216 -1.86 9.80 2.95
CA PHE A 216 -1.16 10.08 1.70
C PHE A 216 -0.40 11.41 1.75
N ALA A 217 -0.95 12.43 2.39
CA ALA A 217 -0.24 13.67 2.66
C ALA A 217 1.02 13.45 3.51
N ALA A 218 0.93 12.59 4.52
CA ALA A 218 2.06 12.19 5.35
C ALA A 218 3.09 11.34 4.63
N VAL A 219 2.70 10.48 3.70
CA VAL A 219 3.65 9.72 2.85
C VAL A 219 4.41 10.69 1.94
N SER A 220 3.73 11.66 1.34
CA SER A 220 4.32 12.60 0.39
C SER A 220 5.01 13.82 1.02
N ASP A 221 5.09 13.91 2.35
CA ASP A 221 5.65 15.08 3.06
C ASP A 221 4.99 16.42 2.75
N VAL A 222 3.68 16.40 2.51
CA VAL A 222 2.87 17.60 2.24
C VAL A 222 1.88 17.91 3.36
N VAL A 223 2.13 17.41 4.58
CA VAL A 223 1.31 17.71 5.76
C VAL A 223 1.43 19.19 6.08
N GLY A 224 0.39 19.96 5.78
CA GLY A 224 0.40 21.41 5.94
C GLY A 224 -0.91 22.06 5.49
N PRO A 225 -1.02 23.39 5.60
CA PRO A 225 -2.21 24.10 5.15
C PRO A 225 -2.37 23.94 3.64
N PHE A 226 -3.62 23.82 3.19
CA PHE A 226 -3.97 23.84 1.77
C PHE A 226 -3.38 25.08 1.11
N ARG A 227 -2.64 24.89 0.01
CA ARG A 227 -2.08 25.98 -0.78
C ARG A 227 -2.93 26.17 -2.03
N THR A 228 -3.64 27.29 -2.11
CA THR A 228 -4.24 27.73 -3.35
C THR A 228 -3.15 28.18 -4.30
N HIS A 229 -3.10 27.61 -5.50
CA HIS A 229 -2.30 28.17 -6.57
C HIS A 229 -3.04 29.38 -7.15
N GLU A 230 -2.57 30.58 -6.79
CA GLU A 230 -3.18 31.86 -7.15
C GLU A 230 -2.51 32.53 -8.36
N ALA A 231 -1.65 31.82 -9.09
CA ALA A 231 -1.00 32.42 -10.25
C ALA A 231 -2.05 32.74 -11.34
N ALA A 232 -2.07 34.01 -11.75
CA ALA A 232 -2.77 34.48 -12.93
C ALA A 232 -1.71 34.71 -14.03
N PRO A 233 -1.26 33.66 -14.73
CA PRO A 233 -0.24 33.77 -15.76
C PRO A 233 -0.70 34.73 -16.86
N SER A 234 0.25 35.47 -17.43
CA SER A 234 -0.07 36.36 -18.55
C SER A 234 -0.55 35.55 -19.76
N PRO A 235 -1.38 36.12 -20.65
CA PRO A 235 -1.77 35.45 -21.89
C PRO A 235 -0.60 35.00 -22.77
N GLU A 236 0.57 35.65 -22.65
CA GLU A 236 1.78 35.27 -23.36
C GLU A 236 2.40 33.98 -22.82
N VAL A 237 2.42 33.82 -21.50
CA VAL A 237 2.90 32.58 -20.85
C VAL A 237 2.00 31.41 -21.23
N ILE A 238 0.67 31.62 -21.22
CA ILE A 238 -0.29 30.59 -21.65
C ILE A 238 -0.08 30.19 -23.11
N ARG A 239 0.12 31.16 -24.02
CA ARG A 239 0.39 30.87 -25.44
C ARG A 239 1.69 30.10 -25.63
N THR A 240 2.74 30.45 -24.89
CA THR A 240 4.01 29.73 -24.97
C THR A 240 3.87 28.29 -24.43
N GLY A 241 3.09 28.11 -23.37
CA GLY A 241 2.75 26.78 -22.84
C GLY A 241 1.96 25.93 -23.84
N GLU A 242 1.03 26.53 -24.57
CA GLU A 242 0.30 25.89 -25.68
C GLU A 242 1.25 25.47 -26.81
N GLU A 243 2.14 26.36 -27.25
CA GLU A 243 3.14 26.06 -28.28
C GLU A 243 4.03 24.87 -27.88
N LEU A 244 4.49 24.85 -26.63
CA LEU A 244 5.27 23.72 -26.09
C LEU A 244 4.44 22.45 -26.03
N PHE A 245 3.18 22.52 -25.59
CA PHE A 245 2.28 21.37 -25.54
C PHE A 245 2.06 20.73 -26.93
N GLU A 246 1.96 21.54 -27.98
CA GLU A 246 1.87 21.08 -29.37
C GLU A 246 3.20 20.52 -29.91
N LEU A 247 4.31 21.19 -29.59
CA LEU A 247 5.66 20.80 -29.98
C LEU A 247 6.04 19.43 -29.41
N LEU A 248 5.75 19.22 -28.12
CA LEU A 248 6.00 17.99 -27.38
C LEU A 248 5.00 16.87 -27.69
N ARG A 249 4.01 17.14 -28.55
CA ARG A 249 2.99 16.17 -29.00
C ARG A 249 2.22 15.53 -27.85
N CYS A 250 1.89 16.28 -26.80
CA CYS A 250 1.21 15.76 -25.60
C CYS A 250 -0.08 14.99 -25.92
N GLN A 251 -0.83 15.44 -26.94
CA GLN A 251 -2.09 14.83 -27.39
C GLN A 251 -1.90 13.48 -28.12
N GLN A 252 -0.68 13.09 -28.47
CA GLN A 252 -0.41 11.76 -29.04
C GLN A 252 -0.78 10.65 -28.04
N CYS A 253 -0.63 10.91 -26.74
CA CYS A 253 -0.98 9.98 -25.67
C CYS A 253 -2.18 10.45 -24.84
N HIS A 254 -2.27 11.76 -24.57
CA HIS A 254 -3.33 12.34 -23.75
C HIS A 254 -4.51 12.79 -24.61
N VAL A 255 -5.38 11.85 -25.02
CA VAL A 255 -6.57 12.16 -25.80
C VAL A 255 -7.54 12.99 -24.98
N LEU A 256 -7.80 14.23 -25.41
CA LEU A 256 -8.64 15.22 -24.70
C LEU A 256 -10.14 15.06 -24.97
N ASP A 257 -10.57 13.93 -25.54
CA ASP A 257 -11.99 13.65 -25.77
C ASP A 257 -12.25 12.13 -25.87
N THR A 258 -12.82 11.65 -26.98
CA THR A 258 -13.12 10.23 -27.17
C THR A 258 -11.87 9.50 -27.66
N ILE A 259 -11.49 8.44 -26.95
CA ILE A 259 -10.40 7.54 -27.36
C ILE A 259 -10.84 6.79 -28.62
N PRO A 260 -10.09 6.88 -29.74
CA PRO A 260 -10.34 6.09 -30.94
C PRO A 260 -10.33 4.58 -30.63
N GLU A 261 -11.25 3.82 -31.23
CA GLU A 261 -11.37 2.37 -31.00
C GLU A 261 -10.11 1.58 -31.40
N ASP A 262 -9.34 2.10 -32.36
CA ASP A 262 -8.13 1.50 -32.91
C ASP A 262 -6.84 1.96 -32.21
N GLN A 263 -6.93 2.88 -31.24
CA GLN A 263 -5.73 3.38 -30.57
C GLN A 263 -5.12 2.30 -29.66
N PRO A 264 -3.84 1.92 -29.87
CA PRO A 264 -3.15 0.98 -29.01
C PRO A 264 -3.12 1.45 -27.55
N THR A 265 -3.46 0.55 -26.62
CA THR A 265 -3.54 0.87 -25.18
C THR A 265 -2.18 1.23 -24.58
N ASP A 266 -1.10 0.81 -25.23
CA ASP A 266 0.27 1.16 -24.85
C ASP A 266 0.58 2.66 -25.07
N ASN A 267 -0.16 3.33 -25.96
CA ASN A 267 -0.06 4.77 -26.22
C ASN A 267 -1.13 5.60 -25.51
N LEU A 268 -1.96 5.03 -24.64
CA LEU A 268 -3.01 5.77 -23.94
C LEU A 268 -2.53 6.35 -22.60
N ALA A 269 -2.81 7.63 -22.37
CA ALA A 269 -2.59 8.33 -21.12
C ALA A 269 -3.87 9.04 -20.64
N PRO A 270 -4.01 9.33 -19.33
CA PRO A 270 -5.23 9.93 -18.78
C PRO A 270 -5.60 11.26 -19.45
N ASP A 271 -6.90 11.51 -19.61
CA ASP A 271 -7.44 12.77 -20.14
C ASP A 271 -6.96 13.97 -19.30
N LEU A 272 -6.30 14.94 -19.92
CA LEU A 272 -5.76 16.11 -19.22
C LEU A 272 -6.80 17.19 -18.94
N ARG A 273 -8.04 17.09 -19.45
CA ARG A 273 -9.11 18.05 -19.12
C ARG A 273 -9.43 18.10 -17.63
N MET A 274 -9.20 17.00 -16.91
CA MET A 274 -9.36 16.93 -15.45
C MET A 274 -8.18 17.55 -14.68
N ALA A 275 -7.09 17.96 -15.34
CA ALA A 275 -5.85 18.39 -14.66
C ALA A 275 -6.11 19.52 -13.65
N GLN A 276 -6.90 20.53 -14.02
CA GLN A 276 -7.21 21.65 -13.14
C GLN A 276 -8.00 21.24 -11.90
N GLU A 277 -8.89 20.27 -12.00
CA GLU A 277 -9.71 19.80 -10.87
C GLU A 277 -8.94 18.79 -10.01
N ARG A 278 -8.11 17.96 -10.63
CA ARG A 278 -7.50 16.79 -10.00
C ARG A 278 -6.10 17.03 -9.47
N LEU A 279 -5.23 17.69 -10.22
CA LEU A 279 -3.79 17.68 -9.97
C LEU A 279 -3.34 18.90 -9.16
N GLN A 280 -2.38 18.69 -8.26
CA GLN A 280 -1.67 19.77 -7.61
C GLN A 280 -0.73 20.46 -8.61
N PRO A 281 -0.73 21.81 -8.69
CA PRO A 281 0.11 22.54 -9.63
C PRO A 281 1.62 22.26 -9.48
N ASP A 282 2.11 22.20 -8.24
CA ASP A 282 3.53 21.92 -7.96
C ASP A 282 3.90 20.50 -8.42
N TRP A 283 3.01 19.52 -8.23
CA TRP A 283 3.24 18.16 -8.72
C TRP A 283 3.33 18.05 -10.24
N ILE A 284 2.60 18.90 -10.99
CA ILE A 284 2.73 18.91 -12.46
C ILE A 284 4.16 19.32 -12.85
N VAL A 285 4.76 20.26 -12.13
CA VAL A 285 6.17 20.65 -12.35
C VAL A 285 7.08 19.47 -12.05
N ASP A 286 6.98 18.88 -10.86
CA ASP A 286 7.81 17.74 -10.46
C ASP A 286 7.69 16.56 -11.44
N TRP A 287 6.47 16.29 -11.92
CA TRP A 287 6.18 15.25 -12.90
C TRP A 287 6.79 15.51 -14.28
N LEU A 288 6.88 16.76 -14.72
CA LEU A 288 7.49 17.13 -16.00
C LEU A 288 9.02 17.17 -15.93
N VAL A 289 9.58 17.40 -14.74
CA VAL A 289 11.03 17.35 -14.49
C VAL A 289 11.54 15.91 -14.55
N GLU A 290 11.06 15.02 -13.67
CA GLU A 290 11.59 13.65 -13.54
C GLU A 290 10.47 12.59 -13.35
N PRO A 291 9.69 12.28 -14.40
CA PRO A 291 8.55 11.37 -14.29
C PRO A 291 8.95 9.93 -13.90
N LEU A 292 10.12 9.47 -14.38
CA LEU A 292 10.63 8.12 -14.10
C LEU A 292 11.08 7.94 -12.64
N GLU A 293 11.50 9.00 -11.96
CA GLU A 293 11.82 8.97 -10.54
C GLU A 293 10.55 8.84 -9.70
N ILE A 294 9.50 9.59 -10.05
CA ILE A 294 8.21 9.56 -9.35
C ILE A 294 7.46 8.25 -9.60
N GLN A 295 7.46 7.75 -10.83
CA GLN A 295 6.80 6.50 -11.19
C GLN A 295 7.68 5.64 -12.11
N PRO A 296 8.43 4.69 -11.54
CA PRO A 296 9.25 3.76 -12.30
C PRO A 296 8.44 3.01 -13.36
N GLY A 297 8.94 3.00 -14.60
CA GLY A 297 8.27 2.35 -15.73
C GLY A 297 7.09 3.14 -16.31
N THR A 298 6.89 4.41 -15.94
CA THR A 298 5.98 5.31 -16.67
C THR A 298 6.43 5.50 -18.12
N ARG A 299 5.46 5.73 -19.01
CA ARG A 299 5.71 6.05 -20.42
C ARG A 299 5.81 7.55 -20.68
N MET A 300 5.56 8.38 -19.67
CA MET A 300 5.72 9.82 -19.79
C MET A 300 7.19 10.14 -20.11
N PRO A 301 7.49 10.78 -21.25
CA PRO A 301 8.87 11.12 -21.60
C PRO A 301 9.44 12.19 -20.66
N MET A 302 10.74 12.10 -20.40
CA MET A 302 11.51 13.21 -19.83
C MET A 302 11.86 14.17 -20.98
N PHE A 303 11.10 15.26 -21.11
CA PHE A 303 11.28 16.21 -22.22
C PHE A 303 12.46 17.17 -22.02
N TRP A 304 12.88 17.41 -20.78
CA TRP A 304 13.95 18.35 -20.40
C TRP A 304 15.16 17.63 -19.82
N THR A 305 15.95 16.96 -20.66
CA THR A 305 17.12 16.18 -20.21
C THR A 305 18.29 17.02 -19.69
N GLU A 306 18.29 18.33 -19.95
CA GLU A 306 19.34 19.28 -19.53
C GLU A 306 18.89 20.19 -18.37
N TYR A 307 17.83 19.82 -17.66
CA TYR A 307 17.26 20.63 -16.58
C TYR A 307 18.34 21.11 -15.59
N PRO A 308 18.37 22.42 -15.20
CA PRO A 308 17.36 23.45 -15.45
C PRO A 308 17.46 24.17 -16.80
N GLY A 309 18.36 23.76 -17.70
CA GLY A 309 18.44 24.24 -19.09
C GLY A 309 17.58 23.42 -20.07
N SER A 310 17.45 23.90 -21.30
CA SER A 310 16.60 23.28 -22.32
C SER A 310 17.18 23.36 -23.73
N PHE A 311 16.81 22.43 -24.60
CA PHE A 311 17.05 22.53 -26.05
C PHE A 311 15.96 23.34 -26.76
N TYR A 312 14.82 23.57 -26.11
CA TYR A 312 13.73 24.35 -26.68
C TYR A 312 14.04 25.85 -26.52
N PRO A 313 13.92 26.67 -27.59
CA PRO A 313 14.33 28.07 -27.57
C PRO A 313 13.42 29.00 -26.76
N GLN A 314 12.23 28.55 -26.38
CA GLN A 314 11.27 29.32 -25.58
C GLN A 314 11.91 29.78 -24.27
N PHE A 315 11.54 30.96 -23.77
CA PHE A 315 12.09 31.53 -22.53
C PHE A 315 13.63 31.51 -22.46
N ASP A 316 14.33 31.81 -23.56
CA ASP A 316 15.79 31.79 -23.62
C ASP A 316 16.41 30.46 -23.14
N ALA A 317 15.76 29.34 -23.48
CA ALA A 317 16.15 27.99 -23.08
C ALA A 317 16.09 27.70 -21.57
N ASP A 318 15.28 28.45 -20.82
CA ASP A 318 14.99 28.21 -19.41
C ASP A 318 13.93 27.10 -19.25
N ALA A 319 14.35 25.91 -18.81
CA ALA A 319 13.43 24.78 -18.64
C ALA A 319 12.41 25.02 -17.52
N VAL A 320 12.75 25.80 -16.49
CA VAL A 320 11.85 26.07 -15.37
C VAL A 320 10.65 26.85 -15.89
N GLN A 321 10.89 27.97 -16.60
CA GLN A 321 9.80 28.76 -17.18
C GLN A 321 9.00 27.99 -18.24
N GLN A 322 9.66 27.12 -19.02
CA GLN A 322 8.98 26.26 -19.98
C GLN A 322 8.02 25.28 -19.29
N ILE A 323 8.48 24.57 -18.26
CA ILE A 323 7.66 23.60 -17.51
C ILE A 323 6.50 24.32 -16.80
N GLU A 324 6.76 25.46 -16.17
CA GLU A 324 5.73 26.27 -15.53
C GLU A 324 4.68 26.76 -16.52
N SER A 325 5.08 27.18 -17.72
CA SER A 325 4.14 27.60 -18.77
C SER A 325 3.26 26.44 -19.25
N VAL A 326 3.81 25.22 -19.36
CA VAL A 326 3.03 24.02 -19.71
C VAL A 326 2.05 23.68 -18.59
N ARG A 327 2.49 23.70 -17.31
CA ARG A 327 1.59 23.55 -16.15
C ARG A 327 0.45 24.55 -16.23
N ASP A 328 0.76 25.82 -16.44
CA ASP A 328 -0.22 26.90 -16.45
C ASP A 328 -1.24 26.73 -17.59
N TYR A 329 -0.78 26.31 -18.77
CA TYR A 329 -1.65 25.94 -19.89
C TYR A 329 -2.57 24.76 -19.54
N LEU A 330 -2.04 23.68 -18.94
CA LEU A 330 -2.83 22.53 -18.50
C LEU A 330 -3.92 22.92 -17.48
N LEU A 331 -3.62 23.87 -16.60
CA LEU A 331 -4.59 24.37 -15.61
C LEU A 331 -5.68 25.26 -16.23
N THR A 332 -5.59 25.61 -17.52
CA THR A 332 -6.70 26.25 -18.25
C THR A 332 -7.75 25.26 -18.73
N PHE A 333 -7.42 23.97 -18.80
CA PHE A 333 -8.33 22.96 -19.33
C PHE A 333 -9.55 22.76 -18.42
N ARG A 334 -10.68 22.42 -19.02
CA ARG A 334 -11.96 22.17 -18.34
C ARG A 334 -12.65 20.97 -18.97
N GLY A 335 -13.42 20.24 -18.17
CA GLY A 335 -14.19 19.07 -18.60
C GLY A 335 -13.50 17.75 -18.29
N GLY A 336 -13.92 16.70 -18.98
CA GLY A 336 -13.52 15.32 -18.67
C GLY A 336 -14.28 14.74 -17.47
N PRO A 337 -13.98 13.48 -17.09
CA PRO A 337 -14.62 12.81 -15.96
C PRO A 337 -14.32 13.51 -14.63
N SER A 338 -15.36 13.82 -13.84
CA SER A 338 -15.25 14.51 -12.54
C SER A 338 -16.04 13.78 -11.43
N PRO A 339 -15.40 13.45 -10.29
CA PRO A 339 -16.10 12.92 -9.13
C PRO A 339 -16.79 14.03 -8.31
N LEU A 340 -16.46 15.31 -8.55
CA LEU A 340 -17.04 16.44 -7.81
C LEU A 340 -18.42 16.85 -8.35
N THR A 341 -18.62 16.79 -9.66
CA THR A 341 -19.88 17.18 -10.30
C THR A 341 -20.81 16.00 -10.58
N GLY A 342 -20.32 14.77 -10.42
CA GLY A 342 -20.95 13.58 -10.99
C GLY A 342 -20.75 13.52 -12.52
N ASN A 343 -20.82 12.31 -13.07
CA ASN A 343 -20.79 12.10 -14.53
C ASN A 343 -22.10 12.50 -15.19
#